data_AF-A0A1Q7BWT2-F1
#
_entry.id   AF-A0A1Q7BWT2-F1
#
_cell.length_a   1.000
_cell.length_b   1.000
_cell.length_c   1.000
_cell.angle_alpha   90.00
_cell.angle_beta   90.00
_cell.angle_gamma   90.00
#
_symmetry.space_group_name_H-M   'P 1'
#
loop_
_entity.id
_entity.type
_entity.pdbx_description
1 polymer ?
#
loop_
_entity_poly.entity_id
_entity_poly.type
_entity_poly.pdbx_seq_one_letter_code
_entity_poly.pdbx_strand_id
1 'polypeptide(L)' 'MAGWPDAAADGHRHARRTGLARAEAAGGTVLTPARYADWAGFHGYFADPAGFRWEIATNPGWRVDADGRVTIAV' A
#
# COMPACT_ATOMS: atom_id res chain seq x y z
N MET A 1 -4.15 -14.53 18.56
CA MET A 1 -4.51 -13.64 19.70
C MET A 1 -3.24 -12.95 20.19
N ALA A 2 -2.87 -11.85 19.55
CA ALA A 2 -1.98 -10.81 20.08
C ALA A 2 -2.19 -9.60 19.17
N GLY A 3 -3.14 -8.74 19.53
CA GLY A 3 -3.39 -7.47 18.84
C GLY A 3 -2.22 -6.53 19.13
N TRP A 4 -1.69 -5.90 18.09
CA TRP A 4 -0.63 -4.91 18.23
C TRP A 4 -1.24 -3.59 18.74
N PRO A 5 -0.72 -3.00 19.83
CA PRO A 5 -1.32 -1.82 20.44
C PRO A 5 -1.09 -0.54 19.61
N ASP A 6 -2.14 0.29 19.59
CA ASP A 6 -2.23 1.68 19.14
C ASP A 6 -1.31 2.15 18.01
N ALA A 7 -1.79 1.94 16.78
CA ALA A 7 -1.39 2.72 15.62
C ALA A 7 -2.02 4.13 15.65
N ALA A 8 -1.84 4.87 16.75
CA ALA A 8 -2.36 6.21 16.97
C ALA A 8 -1.24 7.20 17.34
N ALA A 9 -0.27 7.39 16.45
CA ALA A 9 0.53 8.61 16.38
C ALA A 9 1.21 8.69 14.99
N ASP A 10 1.59 9.90 14.59
CA ASP A 10 2.55 10.25 13.51
C ASP A 10 1.94 10.63 12.14
N GLY A 11 2.02 11.94 11.88
CA GLY A 11 1.43 12.70 10.77
C GLY A 11 2.00 12.44 9.36
N HIS A 12 2.68 11.32 9.11
CA HIS A 12 3.04 10.86 7.75
C HIS A 12 1.93 10.01 7.09
N ARG A 13 0.77 9.93 7.74
CA ARG A 13 -0.30 8.94 7.57
C ARG A 13 -1.27 9.20 6.41
N HIS A 14 -1.30 10.40 5.83
CA HIS A 14 -2.41 10.80 4.95
C HIS A 14 -2.20 10.41 3.48
N ALA A 15 -0.99 10.56 2.92
CA ALA A 15 -0.74 10.36 1.49
C ALA A 15 -0.83 8.89 1.02
N ARG A 16 -0.54 7.91 1.88
CA ARG A 16 -0.43 6.47 1.53
C ARG A 16 -1.74 5.69 1.60
N ARG A 17 -2.72 6.18 2.39
CA ARG A 17 -4.10 5.65 2.39
C ARG A 17 -4.89 6.07 1.15
N THR A 18 -4.44 7.11 0.45
CA THR A 18 -5.14 7.63 -0.74
C THR A 18 -5.20 6.60 -1.86
N GLY A 19 -4.20 5.74 -2.02
CA GLY A 19 -4.19 4.73 -3.09
C GLY A 19 -5.34 3.74 -2.95
N LEU A 20 -5.49 3.14 -1.78
CA LEU A 20 -6.60 2.20 -1.52
C LEU A 20 -7.96 2.91 -1.51
N ALA A 21 -8.05 4.11 -0.93
CA ALA A 21 -9.29 4.88 -0.95
C ALA A 21 -9.73 5.24 -2.39
N ARG A 22 -8.78 5.56 -3.28
CA ARG A 22 -9.05 5.78 -4.70
C ARG A 22 -9.47 4.50 -5.41
N ALA A 23 -8.83 3.37 -5.10
CA ALA A 23 -9.21 2.08 -5.65
C ALA A 23 -10.64 1.69 -5.24
N GLU A 24 -11.00 1.89 -3.97
CA GLU A 24 -12.34 1.66 -3.45
C GLU A 24 -13.38 2.57 -4.11
N ALA A 25 -13.08 3.87 -4.23
CA ALA A 25 -13.93 4.83 -4.93
C ALA A 25 -14.12 4.49 -6.43
N ALA A 26 -13.17 3.77 -7.04
CA ALA A 26 -13.26 3.28 -8.42
C ALA A 26 -13.97 1.92 -8.55
N GLY A 27 -14.54 1.39 -7.47
CA GLY A 27 -15.27 0.10 -7.47
C GLY A 27 -14.42 -1.11 -7.07
N GLY A 28 -13.17 -0.89 -6.64
CA GLY A 28 -12.34 -1.93 -6.07
C GLY A 28 -12.79 -2.34 -4.67
N THR A 29 -12.49 -3.57 -4.27
CA THR A 29 -12.76 -4.09 -2.93
C THR A 29 -11.47 -4.17 -2.13
N VAL A 30 -11.35 -3.44 -1.03
CA VAL A 30 -10.16 -3.52 -0.15
C VAL A 30 -10.11 -4.90 0.51
N LEU A 31 -9.06 -5.66 0.21
CA LEU A 31 -8.82 -7.00 0.76
C LEU A 31 -7.94 -6.95 2.01
N THR A 32 -7.03 -5.97 2.07
CA THR A 32 -6.10 -5.81 3.18
C THR A 32 -5.83 -4.32 3.35
N PRO A 33 -6.21 -3.73 4.49
CA PRO A 33 -5.95 -2.33 4.78
C PRO A 33 -4.46 -2.01 4.70
N ALA A 34 -4.14 -0.77 4.30
CA ALA A 34 -2.76 -0.29 4.26
C ALA A 34 -2.11 -0.39 5.65
N ARG A 35 -0.96 -1.05 5.71
CA ARG A 35 -0.15 -1.20 6.93
C ARG A 35 1.32 -0.93 6.63
N TYR A 36 2.04 -0.53 7.67
CA TYR A 36 3.50 -0.48 7.60
C TYR A 36 4.05 -1.91 7.49
N ALA A 37 5.15 -2.06 6.78
CA ALA A 37 5.83 -3.32 6.57
C ALA A 37 7.22 -3.28 7.19
N ASP A 38 7.74 -4.45 7.56
CA ASP A 38 9.00 -4.60 8.30
C ASP A 38 10.23 -4.10 7.52
N TRP A 39 10.13 -4.03 6.19
CA TRP A 39 11.14 -3.47 5.28
C TRP A 39 11.08 -1.94 5.15
N ALA A 40 10.58 -1.27 6.20
CA ALA A 40 10.47 0.18 6.30
C ALA A 40 9.61 0.86 5.22
N GLY A 41 8.62 0.15 4.69
CA GLY A 41 7.67 0.75 3.76
C GLY A 41 6.23 0.34 4.03
N PHE A 42 5.38 0.39 3.02
CA PHE A 42 3.94 0.22 3.18
C PHE A 42 3.37 -0.70 2.13
N HIS A 43 2.35 -1.47 2.49
CA HIS A 43 1.57 -2.29 1.57
C HIS A 43 0.09 -2.38 1.96
N GLY A 44 -0.74 -2.66 0.98
CA GLY A 44 -2.14 -3.03 1.13
C GLY A 44 -2.68 -3.61 -0.16
N TYR A 45 -3.79 -4.32 -0.09
CA TYR A 45 -4.34 -5.07 -1.22
C TYR A 45 -5.78 -4.70 -1.49
N PHE A 46 -6.15 -4.70 -2.77
CA PHE A 46 -7.54 -4.62 -3.22
C PHE A 46 -7.78 -5.59 -4.39
N ALA A 47 -9.03 -5.95 -4.63
CA ALA A 47 -9.47 -6.60 -5.86
C ALA A 47 -10.13 -5.54 -6.76
N ASP A 48 -9.81 -5.54 -8.06
CA ASP A 48 -10.54 -4.72 -9.04
C ASP A 48 -11.93 -5.33 -9.36
N PRO A 49 -12.80 -4.62 -10.11
CA PRO A 49 -14.14 -5.12 -10.43
C PRO A 49 -14.15 -6.43 -11.25
N ALA A 50 -13.06 -6.77 -11.92
CA ALA A 50 -12.90 -8.04 -12.65
C ALA A 50 -12.40 -9.17 -11.74
N GLY A 51 -12.09 -8.87 -10.48
CA GLY A 51 -11.64 -9.83 -9.47
C GLY A 51 -10.12 -10.02 -9.43
N PHE A 52 -9.32 -9.24 -10.16
CA PHE A 52 -7.87 -9.33 -10.08
C PHE A 52 -7.36 -8.68 -8.81
N ARG A 53 -6.41 -9.35 -8.14
CA ARG A 53 -5.77 -8.85 -6.93
C ARG A 53 -4.61 -7.93 -7.26
N TRP A 54 -4.60 -6.76 -6.65
CA TRP A 54 -3.57 -5.75 -6.77
C TRP A 54 -2.95 -5.43 -5.42
N GLU A 55 -1.67 -5.08 -5.43
CA GLU A 55 -0.96 -4.52 -4.28
C GLU A 55 -0.66 -3.03 -4.53
N ILE A 56 -0.90 -2.21 -3.51
CA ILE A 56 -0.40 -0.84 -3.46
C ILE A 56 0.70 -0.81 -2.42
N ALA A 57 1.92 -0.55 -2.87
CA ALA A 57 3.09 -0.54 -2.01
C ALA A 57 3.97 0.71 -2.20
N THR A 58 4.68 1.10 -1.15
CA THR A 58 5.78 2.06 -1.21
C THR A 58 7.01 1.39 -0.63
N ASN A 59 7.90 0.89 -1.50
CA ASN A 59 9.12 0.20 -1.12
C ASN A 59 10.37 1.10 -1.28
N PRO A 60 11.07 1.43 -0.19
CA PRO A 60 12.30 2.24 -0.25
C PRO A 60 13.43 1.61 -1.07
N GLY A 61 13.44 0.27 -1.23
CA GLY A 61 14.40 -0.45 -2.07
C GLY A 61 14.06 -0.42 -3.56
N TRP A 62 12.89 0.11 -3.94
CA TRP A 62 12.54 0.32 -5.34
C TRP A 62 12.98 1.70 -5.80
N ARG A 63 13.53 1.75 -7.01
CA ARG A 63 13.66 2.97 -7.80
C ARG A 63 12.74 2.86 -8.99
N VAL A 64 11.91 3.88 -9.20
CA VAL A 64 11.04 4.00 -10.37
C VAL A 64 11.59 5.16 -11.21
N ASP A 65 12.09 4.84 -12.39
CA ASP A 65 12.60 5.84 -13.34
C ASP A 65 11.44 6.60 -14.02
N ALA A 66 11.76 7.72 -14.67
CA ALA A 66 10.76 8.57 -15.32
C ALA A 66 10.00 7.87 -16.46
N ASP A 67 10.60 6.82 -17.05
CA ASP A 67 9.97 5.97 -18.07
C ASP A 67 9.11 4.84 -17.47
N GLY A 68 9.00 4.77 -16.14
CA GLY A 68 8.26 3.74 -15.43
C GLY A 68 9.06 2.46 -15.17
N ARG A 69 10.34 2.37 -15.54
CA ARG A 69 11.18 1.21 -15.20
C ARG A 69 11.35 1.13 -13.69
N VAL A 70 10.99 -0.03 -13.13
CA VAL A 70 11.22 -0.35 -11.72
C VAL A 70 12.49 -1.19 -11.60
N THR A 71 13.44 -0.72 -10.78
CA THR A 71 14.62 -1.49 -10.37
C THR A 71 14.60 -1.72 -8.87
N ILE A 72 14.98 -2.92 -8.43
CA ILE A 72 15.20 -3.25 -7.03
C ILE A 72 16.69 -3.54 -6.84
N ALA A 73 17.35 -2.80 -5.95
CA ALA A 73 18.70 -3.13 -5.53
C ALA A 73 18.58 -4.04 -4.30
N VAL A 74 19.12 -5.25 -4.41
CA VAL A 74 19.28 -6.20 -3.30
C VAL A 74 20.58 -5.92 -2.54
#